data_AF-A0A812WZE9-F1
#
_entry.id   AF-A0A812WZE9-F1
#
_cell.length_a   1.000
_cell.length_b   1.000
_cell.length_c   1.000
_cell.angle_alpha   90.00
_cell.angle_beta   90.00
_cell.angle_gamma   90.00
#
_symmetry.space_group_name_H-M   'P 1'
#
loop_
_entity.id
_entity.type
_entity.pdbx_description
1 polymer ?
#
loop_
_entity_poly.entity_id
_entity_poly.type
_entity_poly.pdbx_seq_one_letter_code
_entity_poly.pdbx_strand_id
1 'polypeptide(L)'
;MSPEQKRAAYACDVTYVTNQQLGFDYLRDQMACTPAELRLRSEEPFACAIVDEADSVLIDEGRTPLVVSTQSTIPSEKYTTALQVASQLEKATDYSVLEKEKTCVLTEVGEVKVAEVLGKDDLFDPQDPWAPFIVNSLTAKELYQRDRQYLVRDGKVVVVDEFTGRPVDGRSWSDGLQQATMTGVLGFRPWSGGIK
;
A
#
# COMPACT_ATOMS: atom_id res chain seq x y z
N MET A 1 20.80 5.78 14.25
CA MET A 1 21.03 4.80 15.33
C MET A 1 20.46 3.47 14.91
N SER A 2 21.22 2.38 15.08
CA SER A 2 20.71 1.03 14.88
C SER A 2 19.62 0.71 15.92
N PRO A 3 18.73 -0.28 15.68
CA PRO A 3 17.75 -0.72 16.68
C PRO A 3 18.39 -1.08 18.03
N GLU A 4 19.56 -1.71 18.01
CA GLU A 4 20.33 -2.04 19.22
C GLU A 4 20.78 -0.79 20.00
N GLN A 5 21.31 0.23 19.29
CA GLN A 5 21.69 1.49 19.92
C GLN A 5 20.49 2.21 20.53
N LYS A 6 19.33 2.15 19.87
CA LYS A 6 18.09 2.73 20.41
C LYS A 6 17.62 1.99 21.65
N ARG A 7 17.65 0.67 21.64
CA ARG A 7 17.32 -0.15 22.82
C ARG A 7 18.22 0.17 24.00
N ALA A 8 19.52 0.31 23.77
CA ALA A 8 20.46 0.71 24.80
C ALA A 8 20.15 2.12 25.34
N ALA A 9 19.80 3.08 24.46
CA ALA A 9 19.41 4.42 24.86
C ALA A 9 18.13 4.43 25.71
N TYR A 10 17.09 3.71 25.28
CA TYR A 10 15.83 3.60 26.01
C TYR A 10 15.96 2.80 27.32
N ALA A 11 16.99 1.97 27.48
CA ALA A 11 17.27 1.26 28.73
C ALA A 11 17.84 2.16 29.85
N CYS A 12 18.30 3.37 29.52
CA CYS A 12 18.76 4.35 30.51
C CYS A 12 17.60 4.86 31.38
N ASP A 13 17.86 5.20 32.65
CA ASP A 13 16.85 5.69 33.60
C ASP A 13 16.08 6.92 33.06
N VAL A 14 16.80 7.81 32.38
CA VAL A 14 16.26 8.98 31.70
C VAL A 14 16.77 8.99 30.27
N THR A 15 15.86 9.16 29.30
CA THR A 15 16.19 9.22 27.87
C THR A 15 15.73 10.57 27.30
N TYR A 16 16.67 11.33 26.72
CA TYR A 16 16.35 12.54 25.96
C TYR A 16 16.10 12.16 24.50
N VAL A 17 14.94 12.51 23.98
CA VAL A 17 14.53 12.22 22.60
C VAL A 17 13.68 13.36 22.07
N THR A 18 13.64 13.53 20.74
CA THR A 18 12.65 14.42 20.13
C THR A 18 11.30 13.71 20.01
N ASN A 19 10.21 14.48 19.98
CA ASN A 19 8.86 13.97 19.74
C ASN A 19 8.76 13.12 18.45
N GLN A 20 9.41 13.56 17.36
CA GLN A 20 9.45 12.83 16.09
C GLN A 20 10.17 11.48 16.23
N GLN A 21 11.30 11.45 16.93
CA GLN A 21 12.05 10.20 17.14
C GLN A 21 11.24 9.20 17.96
N LEU A 22 10.67 9.66 19.08
CA LEU A 22 9.82 8.82 19.94
C LEU A 22 8.61 8.28 19.18
N GLY A 23 7.89 9.17 18.47
CA GLY A 23 6.71 8.78 17.71
C GLY A 23 7.03 7.80 16.59
N PHE A 24 8.10 8.01 15.83
CA PHE A 24 8.50 7.07 14.79
C PHE A 24 9.03 5.74 15.33
N ASP A 25 9.71 5.74 16.48
CA ASP A 25 10.16 4.49 17.10
C ASP A 25 8.99 3.68 17.64
N TYR A 26 8.00 4.34 18.24
CA TYR A 26 6.74 3.70 18.61
C TYR A 26 6.03 3.09 17.39
N LEU A 27 5.87 3.87 16.31
CA LEU A 27 5.23 3.37 15.09
C LEU A 27 5.99 2.20 14.45
N ARG A 28 7.33 2.20 14.48
CA ARG A 28 8.13 1.08 13.97
C ARG A 28 8.05 -0.16 14.85
N ASP A 29 7.92 0.00 16.16
CA ASP A 29 7.78 -1.12 17.07
C ASP A 29 6.41 -1.82 16.91
N GLN A 30 5.37 -1.09 16.51
CA GLN A 30 4.09 -1.69 16.11
C GLN A 30 4.16 -2.49 14.80
N MET A 31 5.22 -2.32 14.01
CA MET A 31 5.46 -3.06 12.77
C MET A 31 6.55 -4.13 12.92
N ALA A 32 7.11 -4.32 14.12
CA ALA A 32 8.18 -5.28 14.34
C ALA A 32 7.63 -6.71 14.27
N CYS A 33 8.28 -7.56 13.47
CA CYS A 33 7.90 -8.98 13.34
C CYS A 33 8.52 -9.84 14.45
N THR A 34 9.59 -9.34 15.07
CA THR A 34 10.32 -10.06 16.11
C THR A 34 10.62 -9.17 17.32
N PRO A 35 10.71 -9.73 18.55
CA PRO A 35 11.10 -8.95 19.73
C PRO A 35 12.49 -8.31 19.60
N ALA A 36 13.37 -8.90 18.79
CA ALA A 36 14.72 -8.39 18.53
C ALA A 36 14.72 -7.09 17.69
N GLU A 37 13.61 -6.72 17.06
CA GLU A 37 13.45 -5.49 16.30
C GLU A 37 12.89 -4.33 17.13
N LEU A 38 12.36 -4.62 18.33
CA LEU A 38 11.79 -3.62 19.25
C LEU A 38 12.86 -2.64 19.73
N ARG A 39 12.52 -1.35 19.74
CA ARG A 39 13.41 -0.25 20.15
C ARG A 39 13.07 0.23 21.55
N LEU A 40 11.79 0.45 21.83
CA LEU A 40 11.25 0.85 23.12
C LEU A 40 11.27 -0.33 24.09
N ARG A 41 11.15 -0.03 25.39
CA ARG A 41 11.05 -1.06 26.44
C ARG A 41 9.79 -1.91 26.19
N SER A 42 9.93 -3.23 26.24
CA SER A 42 8.89 -4.17 25.81
C SER A 42 7.67 -4.25 26.74
N GLU A 43 7.76 -3.82 28.00
CA GLU A 43 6.68 -3.99 28.99
C GLU A 43 5.96 -2.69 29.34
N GLU A 44 6.68 -1.57 29.51
CA GLU A 44 6.09 -0.26 29.78
C GLU A 44 6.89 0.84 29.07
N PRO A 45 6.59 1.15 27.80
CA PRO A 45 7.36 2.13 27.03
C PRO A 45 7.14 3.58 27.50
N PHE A 46 6.05 3.87 28.23
CA PHE A 46 5.64 5.23 28.61
C PHE A 46 5.27 5.33 30.09
N ALA A 47 6.27 5.30 30.97
CA ALA A 47 6.05 5.50 32.40
C ALA A 47 5.81 6.98 32.76
N CYS A 48 6.66 7.87 32.23
CA CYS A 48 6.58 9.31 32.45
C CYS A 48 7.28 10.05 31.31
N ALA A 49 6.74 11.19 30.89
CA ALA A 49 7.35 12.07 29.90
C ALA A 49 7.25 13.52 30.35
N ILE A 50 8.36 14.25 30.26
CA ILE A 50 8.39 15.70 30.42
C ILE A 50 8.62 16.26 29.03
N VAL A 51 7.67 17.08 28.57
CA VAL A 51 7.71 17.71 27.25
C VAL A 51 8.24 19.12 27.42
N ASP A 52 9.45 19.35 26.93
CA ASP A 52 9.98 20.70 26.75
C ASP A 52 9.27 21.39 25.57
N GLU A 53 9.05 22.70 25.66
CA GLU A 53 8.27 23.48 24.67
C GLU A 53 6.90 22.84 24.34
N ALA A 54 6.13 22.56 25.39
CA ALA A 54 4.89 21.76 25.30
C ALA A 54 3.83 22.35 24.35
N ASP A 55 3.78 23.67 24.20
CA ASP A 55 2.90 24.33 23.23
C ASP A 55 3.32 24.03 21.79
N SER A 56 4.60 24.18 21.48
CA SER A 56 5.15 23.87 20.15
C SER A 56 4.91 22.40 19.80
N VAL A 57 5.17 21.49 20.73
CA VAL A 57 5.07 20.04 20.48
C VAL A 57 3.62 19.55 20.45
N LEU A 58 2.79 19.91 21.43
CA LEU A 58 1.45 19.34 21.61
C LEU A 58 0.37 20.11 20.86
N ILE A 59 0.59 21.39 20.53
CA ILE A 59 -0.41 22.24 19.86
C ILE A 59 -0.06 22.47 18.40
N ASP A 60 1.17 22.88 18.11
CA ASP A 60 1.54 23.26 16.75
C ASP A 60 1.93 22.04 15.92
N GLU A 61 2.89 21.24 16.39
CA GLU A 61 3.30 20.01 15.72
C GLU A 61 2.21 18.92 15.77
N GLY A 62 1.42 18.88 16.84
CA GLY A 62 0.30 17.94 17.02
C GLY A 62 -0.80 18.01 15.95
N ARG A 63 -0.79 19.03 15.07
CA ARG A 63 -1.72 19.15 13.95
C ARG A 63 -1.39 18.23 12.78
N THR A 64 -0.14 17.83 12.63
CA THR A 64 0.32 17.00 11.51
C THR A 64 0.57 15.58 12.01
N PRO A 65 -0.13 14.56 11.46
CA PRO A 65 0.09 13.19 11.90
C PRO A 65 1.49 12.69 11.51
N LEU A 66 2.09 11.88 12.39
CA LEU A 66 3.31 11.15 12.07
C LEU A 66 2.98 9.94 11.20
N VAL A 67 3.57 9.88 10.00
CA VAL A 67 3.30 8.83 9.00
C VAL A 67 4.59 8.12 8.64
N VAL A 68 4.62 6.79 8.83
CA VAL A 68 5.70 5.96 8.30
C VAL A 68 5.33 5.55 6.87
N SER A 69 6.04 6.10 5.90
CA SER A 69 5.96 5.64 4.51
C SER A 69 7.20 4.82 4.17
N THR A 70 6.98 3.62 3.66
CA THR A 70 8.02 2.81 3.03
C THR A 70 7.97 3.03 1.54
N GLN A 71 9.10 3.33 0.91
CA GLN A 71 9.20 3.25 -0.55
C GLN A 71 9.06 1.79 -0.94
N SER A 72 7.90 1.41 -1.46
CA SER A 72 7.75 0.12 -2.12
C SER A 72 8.33 0.25 -3.53
N THR A 73 9.37 -0.53 -3.82
CA THR A 73 9.74 -0.80 -5.22
C THR A 73 8.63 -1.65 -5.81
N ILE A 74 7.68 -1.00 -6.47
CA ILE A 74 6.59 -1.65 -7.19
C ILE A 74 7.23 -2.51 -8.30
N PRO A 75 7.13 -3.85 -8.26
CA PRO A 75 7.71 -4.69 -9.30
C PRO A 75 6.91 -4.49 -10.59
N SER A 76 7.51 -3.76 -11.52
CA SER A 76 6.91 -3.34 -12.78
C SER A 76 6.41 -4.50 -13.64
N GLU A 77 7.17 -5.59 -13.59
CA GLU A 77 6.93 -6.78 -14.39
C GLU A 77 5.68 -7.52 -13.92
N LYS A 78 5.44 -7.61 -12.60
CA LYS A 78 4.27 -8.32 -12.06
C LYS A 78 2.96 -7.75 -12.55
N TYR A 79 2.79 -6.43 -12.57
CA TYR A 79 1.56 -5.81 -13.10
C TYR A 79 1.35 -6.09 -14.60
N THR A 80 2.44 -6.13 -15.36
CA THR A 80 2.38 -6.40 -16.80
C THR A 80 1.97 -7.84 -17.05
N THR A 81 2.61 -8.79 -16.37
CA THR A 81 2.27 -10.22 -16.45
C THR A 81 0.86 -10.48 -15.92
N ALA A 82 0.49 -9.90 -14.78
CA ALA A 82 -0.85 -10.05 -14.20
C ALA A 82 -1.95 -9.54 -15.14
N LEU A 83 -1.72 -8.43 -15.84
CA LEU A 83 -2.64 -7.95 -16.86
C LEU A 83 -2.79 -8.94 -18.03
N GLN A 84 -1.69 -9.52 -18.51
CA GLN A 84 -1.71 -10.52 -19.58
C GLN A 84 -2.48 -11.77 -19.15
N VAL A 85 -2.28 -12.25 -17.93
CA VAL A 85 -3.02 -13.39 -17.38
C VAL A 85 -4.50 -13.04 -17.20
N ALA A 86 -4.82 -11.91 -16.58
CA ALA A 86 -6.20 -11.45 -16.38
C ALA A 86 -6.98 -11.26 -17.69
N SER A 87 -6.27 -10.99 -18.81
CA SER A 87 -6.89 -10.90 -20.13
C SER A 87 -7.38 -12.25 -20.67
N GLN A 88 -6.79 -13.36 -20.23
CA GLN A 88 -7.11 -14.74 -20.62
C GLN A 88 -8.15 -15.42 -19.73
N LEU A 89 -8.54 -14.77 -18.64
CA LEU A 89 -9.57 -15.29 -17.72
C LEU A 89 -10.97 -14.92 -18.21
N GLU A 90 -11.90 -15.85 -18.01
CA GLU A 90 -13.31 -15.71 -18.39
C GLU A 90 -14.17 -15.36 -17.17
N LYS A 91 -14.99 -14.32 -17.33
CA LYS A 91 -15.97 -13.89 -16.33
C LYS A 91 -17.00 -15.00 -16.06
N ALA A 92 -17.42 -15.13 -14.81
CA ALA A 92 -18.34 -16.15 -14.29
C ALA A 92 -17.80 -17.59 -14.22
N THR A 93 -16.73 -17.91 -14.95
CA THR A 93 -16.03 -19.21 -14.84
C THR A 93 -14.80 -19.08 -13.94
N ASP A 94 -13.86 -18.21 -14.32
CA ASP A 94 -12.56 -18.05 -13.65
C ASP A 94 -12.61 -17.00 -12.52
N TYR A 95 -13.54 -16.05 -12.60
CA TYR A 95 -13.72 -15.02 -11.58
C TYR A 95 -15.15 -14.48 -11.55
N SER A 96 -15.52 -13.91 -10.41
CA SER A 96 -16.76 -13.17 -10.19
C SER A 96 -16.47 -11.69 -9.97
N VAL A 97 -17.42 -10.83 -10.38
CA VAL A 97 -17.32 -9.37 -10.22
C VAL A 97 -18.32 -8.94 -9.16
N LEU A 98 -17.82 -8.31 -8.09
CA LEU A 98 -18.61 -7.81 -6.97
C LEU A 98 -18.76 -6.28 -7.12
N GLU A 99 -19.74 -5.85 -7.92
CA GLU A 99 -19.92 -4.43 -8.26
C GLU A 99 -20.16 -3.53 -7.04
N LYS A 100 -20.88 -4.03 -6.03
CA LYS A 100 -21.15 -3.29 -4.79
C LYS A 100 -19.88 -3.02 -3.98
N GLU A 101 -18.96 -3.98 -3.99
CA GLU A 101 -17.70 -3.94 -3.26
C GLU A 101 -16.57 -3.34 -4.10
N LYS A 102 -16.83 -3.07 -5.39
CA LYS A 102 -15.87 -2.60 -6.39
C LYS A 102 -14.61 -3.48 -6.46
N THR A 103 -14.79 -4.80 -6.39
CA THR A 103 -13.70 -5.78 -6.48
C THR A 103 -14.08 -6.98 -7.34
N CYS A 104 -13.08 -7.80 -7.68
CA CYS A 104 -13.25 -9.11 -8.31
C CYS A 104 -12.72 -10.20 -7.38
N VAL A 105 -13.30 -11.39 -7.47
CA VAL A 105 -12.87 -12.56 -6.68
C VAL A 105 -12.63 -13.72 -7.63
N LEU A 106 -11.46 -14.34 -7.55
CA LEU A 106 -11.14 -15.55 -8.31
C LEU A 106 -12.01 -16.71 -7.83
N THR A 107 -12.43 -17.58 -8.75
CA THR A 107 -13.00 -18.88 -8.39
C THR A 107 -11.87 -19.89 -8.22
N GLU A 108 -12.15 -21.05 -7.61
CA GLU A 108 -11.18 -22.14 -7.52
C GLU A 108 -10.62 -22.55 -8.90
N VAL A 109 -11.47 -22.54 -9.94
CA VAL A 109 -11.06 -22.83 -11.32
C VAL A 109 -10.11 -21.76 -11.85
N GLY A 110 -10.41 -20.49 -11.59
CA GLY A 110 -9.53 -19.39 -11.98
C GLY A 110 -8.20 -19.41 -11.25
N GLU A 111 -8.18 -19.75 -9.96
CA GLU A 111 -6.94 -19.88 -9.20
C GLU A 111 -6.02 -20.94 -9.79
N VAL A 112 -6.54 -22.13 -10.11
CA VAL A 112 -5.77 -23.20 -10.76
C VAL A 112 -5.23 -22.75 -12.13
N LYS A 113 -6.08 -22.14 -12.95
CA LYS A 113 -5.68 -21.65 -14.28
C LYS A 113 -4.58 -20.58 -14.20
N VAL A 114 -4.70 -19.65 -13.25
CA VAL A 114 -3.70 -18.60 -13.03
C VAL A 114 -2.38 -19.20 -12.54
N ALA A 115 -2.43 -20.15 -11.60
CA ALA A 115 -1.29 -20.88 -11.08
C ALA A 115 -0.53 -21.62 -12.19
N GLU A 116 -1.25 -22.34 -13.07
CA GLU A 116 -0.68 -23.04 -14.22
C GLU A 116 0.01 -22.09 -15.21
N VAL A 117 -0.65 -20.98 -15.57
CA VAL A 117 -0.09 -19.99 -16.52
C VAL A 117 1.16 -19.31 -15.96
N LEU A 118 1.19 -19.06 -14.65
CA LEU A 118 2.34 -18.45 -13.97
C LEU A 118 3.44 -19.46 -13.61
N GLY A 119 3.17 -20.77 -13.71
CA GLY A 119 4.09 -21.81 -13.25
C GLY A 119 4.35 -21.73 -11.74
N LYS A 120 3.29 -21.44 -10.96
CA LYS A 120 3.34 -21.28 -9.50
C LYS A 120 2.40 -22.27 -8.84
N ASP A 121 2.79 -22.78 -7.68
CA ASP A 121 1.96 -23.71 -6.92
C ASP A 121 0.94 -22.97 -6.05
N ASP A 122 1.29 -21.79 -5.54
CA ASP A 122 0.46 -20.98 -4.65
C ASP A 122 0.52 -19.49 -5.04
N LEU A 123 -0.63 -18.87 -5.25
CA LEU A 123 -0.76 -17.44 -5.59
C LEU A 123 -0.68 -16.54 -4.35
N PHE A 124 -0.83 -17.12 -3.16
CA PHE A 124 -0.88 -16.43 -1.87
C PHE A 124 0.43 -16.55 -1.08
N ASP A 125 1.50 -17.09 -1.69
CA ASP A 125 2.82 -17.16 -1.08
C ASP A 125 3.26 -15.78 -0.53
N PRO A 126 3.48 -15.64 0.79
CA PRO A 126 3.94 -14.38 1.37
C PRO A 126 5.26 -13.86 0.81
N GLN A 127 6.12 -14.73 0.29
CA GLN A 127 7.42 -14.35 -0.30
C GLN A 127 7.29 -13.89 -1.76
N ASP A 128 6.32 -14.43 -2.50
CA ASP A 128 6.07 -14.08 -3.90
C ASP A 128 4.57 -13.95 -4.21
N PRO A 129 3.86 -12.96 -3.63
CA PRO A 129 2.41 -12.89 -3.78
C PRO A 129 2.01 -12.50 -5.22
N TRP A 130 1.04 -13.21 -5.78
CA TRP A 130 0.47 -12.98 -7.12
C TRP A 130 -1.01 -12.63 -7.09
N ALA A 131 -1.77 -13.20 -6.14
CA ALA A 131 -3.21 -13.00 -6.06
C ALA A 131 -3.63 -11.50 -6.04
N PRO A 132 -3.00 -10.60 -5.26
CA PRO A 132 -3.38 -9.18 -5.26
C PRO A 132 -3.17 -8.50 -6.62
N PHE A 133 -2.12 -8.88 -7.37
CA PHE A 133 -1.86 -8.31 -8.69
C PHE A 133 -2.91 -8.75 -9.69
N ILE A 134 -3.28 -10.03 -9.68
CA ILE A 134 -4.30 -10.60 -10.58
C ILE A 134 -5.67 -10.00 -10.28
N VAL A 135 -6.07 -9.96 -9.00
CA VAL A 135 -7.34 -9.36 -8.57
C VAL A 135 -7.42 -7.88 -8.94
N ASN A 136 -6.34 -7.12 -8.74
CA ASN A 136 -6.28 -5.71 -9.15
C ASN A 136 -6.37 -5.54 -10.67
N SER A 137 -5.72 -6.40 -11.45
CA SER A 137 -5.78 -6.37 -12.92
C SER A 137 -7.18 -6.71 -13.43
N LEU A 138 -7.87 -7.68 -12.82
CA LEU A 138 -9.27 -8.00 -13.13
C LEU A 138 -10.21 -6.86 -12.74
N THR A 139 -10.03 -6.32 -11.54
CA THR A 139 -10.81 -5.18 -11.03
C THR A 139 -10.66 -3.98 -11.94
N ALA A 140 -9.42 -3.64 -12.33
CA ALA A 140 -9.15 -2.56 -13.28
C ALA A 140 -9.82 -2.81 -14.64
N LYS A 141 -9.76 -4.04 -15.17
CA LYS A 141 -10.36 -4.44 -16.45
C LYS A 141 -11.89 -4.34 -16.44
N GLU A 142 -12.54 -4.79 -15.37
CA GLU A 142 -14.00 -4.95 -15.32
C GLU A 142 -14.72 -3.68 -14.82
N LEU A 143 -14.17 -3.04 -13.78
CA LEU A 143 -14.88 -2.02 -13.00
C LEU A 143 -14.39 -0.60 -13.27
N TYR A 144 -13.18 -0.43 -13.81
CA TYR A 144 -12.58 0.88 -14.04
C TYR A 144 -12.50 1.16 -15.53
N GLN A 145 -13.49 1.91 -16.01
CA GLN A 145 -13.63 2.30 -17.41
C GLN A 145 -13.19 3.74 -17.62
N ARG A 146 -12.54 3.96 -18.76
CA ARG A 146 -12.18 5.30 -19.24
C ARG A 146 -13.45 6.13 -19.44
N ASP A 147 -13.35 7.42 -19.14
CA ASP A 147 -14.42 8.42 -19.22
C ASP A 147 -15.60 8.17 -18.25
N ARG A 148 -15.45 7.23 -17.30
CA ARG A 148 -16.36 7.01 -16.17
C ARG A 148 -15.63 7.12 -14.85
N GLN A 149 -14.70 6.20 -14.59
CA GLN A 149 -13.92 6.17 -13.34
C GLN A 149 -12.63 6.99 -13.43
N TYR A 150 -12.10 7.16 -14.64
CA TYR A 150 -10.89 7.95 -14.87
C TYR A 150 -10.82 8.58 -16.25
N LEU A 151 -9.92 9.54 -16.37
CA LEU A 151 -9.48 10.15 -17.62
C LEU A 151 -7.99 9.91 -17.82
N VAL A 152 -7.53 9.98 -19.06
CA VAL A 152 -6.11 10.00 -19.39
C VAL A 152 -5.73 11.42 -19.78
N ARG A 153 -4.83 12.05 -19.02
CA ARG A 153 -4.29 13.39 -19.29
C ARG A 153 -2.78 13.37 -19.13
N ASP A 154 -2.05 13.94 -20.08
CA ASP A 154 -0.59 14.02 -20.08
C ASP A 154 0.13 12.67 -19.80
N GLY A 155 -0.44 11.59 -20.33
CA GLY A 155 0.07 10.23 -20.10
C GLY A 155 -0.06 9.74 -18.65
N LYS A 156 -1.04 10.27 -17.90
CA LYS A 156 -1.39 9.85 -16.54
C LYS A 156 -2.87 9.51 -16.44
N VAL A 157 -3.19 8.54 -15.58
CA VAL A 157 -4.56 8.20 -15.19
C VAL A 157 -4.98 9.14 -14.06
N VAL A 158 -6.03 9.93 -14.30
CA VAL A 158 -6.60 10.89 -13.34
C VAL A 158 -7.97 10.40 -12.91
N VAL A 159 -8.16 10.23 -11.60
CA VAL A 159 -9.41 9.74 -11.02
C VAL A 159 -10.53 10.75 -11.25
N VAL A 160 -11.70 10.26 -11.64
CA VAL A 160 -12.93 11.06 -11.77
C VAL A 160 -13.85 10.77 -10.60
N ASP A 161 -14.42 11.82 -10.04
CA ASP A 161 -15.47 11.71 -9.04
C ASP A 161 -16.78 11.24 -9.70
N GLU A 162 -17.32 10.11 -9.23
CA GLU A 162 -18.51 9.48 -9.82
C GLU A 162 -19.80 10.30 -9.69
N PHE A 163 -19.89 11.19 -8.70
CA PHE A 163 -21.07 12.01 -8.46
C PHE A 163 -21.06 13.28 -9.33
N THR A 164 -19.88 13.88 -9.49
CA THR A 164 -19.73 15.19 -10.15
C THR A 164 -19.16 15.10 -11.56
N GLY A 165 -18.57 13.97 -11.94
CA GLY A 165 -17.86 13.78 -13.21
C GLY A 165 -16.58 14.60 -13.33
N ARG A 166 -16.10 15.22 -12.24
CA ARG A 166 -14.92 16.10 -12.26
C ARG A 166 -13.64 15.30 -11.99
N PRO A 167 -12.52 15.63 -12.67
CA PRO A 167 -11.22 15.08 -12.31
C PRO A 167 -10.83 15.57 -10.91
N VAL A 168 -10.31 14.65 -10.09
CA VAL A 168 -9.81 14.93 -8.75
C VAL A 168 -8.28 14.82 -8.78
N ASP A 169 -7.63 15.96 -8.97
CA ASP A 169 -6.18 16.02 -9.03
C ASP A 169 -5.55 15.61 -7.68
N GLY A 170 -4.47 14.83 -7.75
CA GLY A 170 -3.77 14.31 -6.57
C GLY A 170 -4.40 13.07 -5.92
N ARG A 171 -5.61 12.67 -6.32
CA ARG A 171 -6.23 11.42 -5.85
C ARG A 171 -5.70 10.22 -6.66
N SER A 172 -5.39 9.14 -5.96
CA SER A 172 -5.04 7.84 -6.55
C SER A 172 -5.82 6.74 -5.84
N TRP A 173 -6.01 5.59 -6.50
CA TRP A 173 -6.56 4.41 -5.84
C TRP A 173 -5.47 3.65 -5.05
N SER A 174 -5.86 3.08 -3.91
CA SER A 174 -4.98 2.34 -3.01
C SER A 174 -4.65 0.94 -3.52
N ASP A 175 -3.82 0.23 -2.75
CA ASP A 175 -3.59 -1.23 -2.85
C ASP A 175 -3.11 -1.72 -4.22
N GLY A 176 -2.46 -0.82 -4.98
CA GLY A 176 -1.89 -1.15 -6.27
C GLY A 176 -2.88 -1.07 -7.45
N LEU A 177 -4.15 -0.75 -7.20
CA LEU A 177 -5.16 -0.62 -8.25
C LEU A 177 -4.84 0.49 -9.25
N GLN A 178 -4.32 1.63 -8.77
CA GLN A 178 -3.84 2.72 -9.64
C GLN A 178 -2.80 2.21 -10.65
N GLN A 179 -1.86 1.38 -10.18
CA GLN A 179 -0.81 0.84 -11.03
C GLN A 179 -1.36 -0.20 -12.01
N ALA A 180 -2.30 -1.05 -11.58
CA ALA A 180 -2.97 -2.01 -12.45
C ALA A 180 -3.74 -1.29 -13.57
N THR A 181 -4.54 -0.27 -13.25
CA THR A 181 -5.27 0.53 -14.25
C THR A 181 -4.31 1.24 -15.19
N MET A 182 -3.26 1.86 -14.67
CA MET A 182 -2.27 2.56 -15.51
C MET A 182 -1.56 1.59 -16.47
N THR A 183 -1.19 0.40 -15.99
CA THR A 183 -0.56 -0.64 -16.82
C THR A 183 -1.51 -1.12 -17.92
N GLY A 184 -2.80 -1.30 -17.59
CA GLY A 184 -3.84 -1.68 -18.55
C GLY A 184 -4.08 -0.65 -19.67
N VAL A 185 -3.91 0.64 -19.37
CA VAL A 185 -4.31 1.73 -20.27
C VAL A 185 -3.15 2.29 -21.09
N LEU A 186 -1.96 2.38 -20.49
CA LEU A 186 -0.81 3.10 -21.06
C LEU A 186 0.38 2.19 -21.37
N GLY A 187 0.28 0.89 -21.07
CA GLY A 187 1.45 0.05 -20.86
C GLY A 187 2.16 0.42 -19.55
N PHE A 188 3.10 -0.42 -19.09
CA PHE A 188 3.75 -0.15 -17.81
C PHE A 188 4.52 1.18 -17.83
N ARG A 189 4.13 2.09 -16.93
CA ARG A 189 4.93 3.23 -16.52
C ARG A 189 4.96 3.25 -14.99
N PRO A 190 6.11 3.39 -14.33
CA PRO A 190 6.13 3.45 -12.88
C PRO A 190 5.47 4.76 -12.44
N TRP A 191 4.52 4.68 -11.50
CA TRP A 191 3.95 5.88 -10.90
C TRP A 191 5.04 6.58 -10.07
N SER A 192 5.48 7.75 -10.52
CA SER A 192 6.32 8.65 -9.73
C SER A 192 5.42 9.44 -8.79
N GLY A 193 4.85 8.76 -7.79
CA GLY A 193 4.11 9.36 -6.69
C GLY A 193 5.04 10.14 -5.76
N GLY A 194 5.65 11.21 -6.28
CA GLY A 194 6.27 12.24 -5.45
C GLY A 194 5.19 13.23 -5.05
N ILE A 195 4.71 13.14 -3.80
CA ILE A 195 4.13 14.30 -3.12
C ILE A 195 5.27 15.32 -3.06
N LYS A 196 5.13 16.43 -3.79
CA LYS A 196 5.91 17.63 -3.49
C LYS A 196 5.32 18.32 -2.28
#